data_AF-A0A7L3GEG9-F1
#
_entry.id   AF-A0A7L3GEG9-F1
#
_cell.length_a   1.000
_cell.length_b   1.000
_cell.length_c   1.000
_cell.angle_alpha   90.00
_cell.angle_beta   90.00
_cell.angle_gamma   90.00
#
_symmetry.space_group_name_H-M   'P 1'
#
loop_
_entity.id
_entity.type
_entity.pdbx_description
1 polymer ?
#
loop_
_entity_poly.entity_id
_entity_poly.type
_entity_poly.pdbx_seq_one_letter_code
_entity_poly.pdbx_strand_id
1 'polypeptide(L)' 'MRFLYLVFAVFLLVSLAVPGYGQIRKNCPKVGYCSSKCTKEELWSFSADCKFYCCIPSDWKGK' A
#
# COMPACT_ATOMS: atom_id res chain seq x y z
N MET A 1 18.03 2.00 27.71
CA MET A 1 16.72 1.45 27.30
C MET A 1 15.80 2.43 26.57
N ARG A 2 15.72 3.72 26.93
CA ARG A 2 14.79 4.68 26.31
C ARG A 2 15.10 5.07 24.85
N PHE A 3 16.38 5.02 24.45
CA PHE A 3 16.81 5.42 23.11
C PHE A 3 16.36 4.44 22.01
N LEU A 4 16.45 3.14 22.27
CA LEU A 4 15.97 2.10 21.36
C LEU A 4 14.46 2.20 21.10
N TYR A 5 13.69 2.54 22.14
CA TYR A 5 12.25 2.79 22.01
C TYR A 5 11.93 3.98 21.11
N LEU A 6 12.71 5.07 21.19
CA LEU A 6 12.53 6.24 20.33
C LEU A 6 12.81 5.90 18.87
N VAL A 7 13.91 5.19 18.60
CA VAL A 7 14.26 4.76 17.24
C VAL A 7 13.17 3.84 16.66
N PHE A 8 12.70 2.88 17.46
CA PHE A 8 11.63 1.95 17.04
C PHE A 8 10.31 2.68 16.78
N ALA A 9 9.93 3.65 17.62
CA ALA A 9 8.72 4.43 17.44
C ALA A 9 8.75 5.26 16.14
N VAL A 10 9.89 5.89 15.82
CA VAL A 10 10.07 6.63 14.57
C VAL A 10 9.97 5.68 13.37
N PHE A 11 10.61 4.50 13.44
CA PHE A 11 10.56 3.51 12.37
C PHE A 11 9.15 2.98 12.11
N LEU A 12 8.39 2.72 13.18
CA LEU A 12 6.99 2.30 13.10
C LEU A 12 6.11 3.39 12.47
N LEU A 13 6.26 4.65 12.89
CA LEU A 13 5.51 5.77 12.33
C LEU A 13 5.77 5.95 10.83
N VAL A 14 7.03 5.83 10.39
CA VAL A 14 7.38 5.89 8.97
C VAL A 14 6.76 4.71 8.19
N SER A 15 6.78 3.51 8.77
CA SER A 15 6.19 2.32 8.14
C SER A 15 4.66 2.41 8.03
N LEU A 16 4.00 2.96 9.05
CA LEU A 16 2.55 3.23 9.08
C LEU A 16 2.14 4.36 8.13
N ALA A 17 3.02 5.32 7.89
CA ALA A 17 2.78 6.47 7.01
C ALA A 17 2.82 6.10 5.52
N VAL A 18 3.28 4.90 5.14
CA VAL A 18 3.16 4.39 3.77
C VAL A 18 1.75 3.80 3.62
N PRO A 19 0.75 4.57 3.16
CA PRO A 19 -0.64 4.19 3.32
C PRO A 19 -0.93 3.06 2.33
N GLY A 20 -1.06 1.83 2.83
CA GLY A 20 -1.66 0.72 2.11
C GLY A 20 -0.75 -0.12 1.22
N TYR A 21 0.58 -0.01 1.35
CA TYR A 21 1.51 -0.85 0.58
C TYR A 21 1.28 -2.31 0.99
N GLY A 22 0.67 -3.11 0.11
CA GLY A 22 0.36 -4.52 0.38
C GLY A 22 -0.93 -4.78 1.17
N GLN A 23 -1.87 -3.83 1.26
CA GLN A 23 -3.19 -4.16 1.81
C GLN A 23 -3.94 -5.14 0.90
N ILE A 24 -4.57 -6.16 1.49
CA ILE A 24 -5.47 -7.08 0.80
C ILE A 24 -6.85 -6.43 0.72
N ARG A 25 -7.28 -6.06 -0.48
CA ARG A 25 -8.65 -5.59 -0.74
C ARG A 25 -9.47 -6.73 -1.33
N LYS A 26 -10.78 -6.73 -1.07
CA LYS A 26 -11.68 -7.68 -1.74
C LYS A 26 -11.67 -7.42 -3.25
N ASN A 27 -11.88 -6.15 -3.63
CA ASN A 27 -12.00 -5.73 -5.02
C ASN A 27 -10.95 -4.70 -5.42
N CYS A 28 -10.45 -4.83 -6.66
CA CYS A 28 -9.62 -3.81 -7.28
C CYS A 28 -10.55 -2.63 -7.65
N PRO A 29 -10.26 -1.43 -7.16
CA PRO A 29 -11.15 -0.30 -7.39
C PRO A 29 -10.98 0.18 -8.85
N LYS A 30 -12.05 0.70 -9.49
CA LYS A 30 -12.13 0.95 -10.94
C LYS A 30 -11.02 1.82 -11.58
N VAL A 31 -10.42 2.79 -10.87
CA VAL A 31 -9.29 3.58 -11.43
C VAL A 31 -7.92 2.91 -11.19
N GLY A 32 -7.92 1.72 -10.60
CA GLY A 32 -6.77 0.85 -10.51
C GLY A 32 -6.82 -0.19 -11.62
N TYR A 33 -5.67 -0.78 -11.93
CA TYR A 33 -5.55 -1.79 -12.97
C TYR A 33 -4.82 -3.03 -12.46
N CYS A 34 -5.14 -4.19 -13.02
CA CYS A 34 -4.45 -5.43 -12.67
C CYS A 34 -3.12 -5.53 -13.45
N SER A 35 -2.01 -5.71 -12.74
CA SER A 35 -0.70 -5.95 -13.36
C SER A 35 0.15 -6.88 -12.49
N SER A 36 1.11 -7.57 -13.12
CA SER A 36 2.13 -8.35 -12.40
C SER A 36 3.13 -7.47 -11.66
N LYS A 37 3.26 -6.20 -12.06
CA LYS A 37 4.11 -5.18 -11.42
C LYS A 37 3.42 -3.82 -11.47
N CYS A 38 3.44 -3.10 -10.35
CA CYS A 38 3.01 -1.71 -10.27
C CYS A 38 4.21 -0.78 -10.36
N THR A 39 3.98 0.46 -10.80
CA THR A 39 5.03 1.49 -10.75
C THR A 39 5.31 1.89 -9.30
N LYS A 40 6.50 2.43 -9.02
CA LYS A 40 6.90 2.80 -7.64
C LYS A 40 6.03 3.90 -7.03
N GLU A 41 5.39 4.69 -7.89
CA GLU A 41 4.49 5.78 -7.53
C GLU A 41 3.06 5.30 -7.30
N GLU A 42 2.79 4.02 -7.55
CA GLU A 42 1.48 3.41 -7.36
C GLU A 42 1.45 2.53 -6.13
N LEU A 43 0.30 2.56 -5.48
CA LEU A 43 -0.02 1.65 -4.42
C LEU A 43 -0.39 0.30 -5.00
N TRP A 44 0.35 -0.75 -4.65
CA TRP A 44 -0.04 -2.10 -4.99
C TRP A 44 -0.86 -2.72 -3.85
N SER A 45 -1.92 -3.42 -4.23
CA SER A 45 -2.85 -4.11 -3.33
C SER A 45 -3.14 -5.51 -3.89
N PHE A 46 -3.34 -6.49 -3.03
CA PHE A 46 -3.85 -7.80 -3.46
C PHE A 46 -5.36 -7.74 -3.57
N SER A 47 -5.94 -8.18 -4.70
CA SER A 47 -7.39 -8.28 -4.87
C SER A 47 -7.76 -9.63 -5.46
N ALA A 48 -8.87 -10.21 -5.00
CA ALA A 48 -9.39 -11.46 -5.54
C ALA A 48 -9.81 -11.36 -7.01
N ASP A 49 -10.17 -10.16 -7.48
CA ASP A 49 -10.54 -9.90 -8.88
C ASP A 49 -9.33 -9.85 -9.83
N CYS A 50 -8.13 -9.64 -9.29
CA CYS A 50 -6.89 -9.64 -10.07
C CYS A 50 -6.10 -10.93 -9.82
N LYS A 51 -5.69 -11.64 -10.89
CA LYS A 51 -4.78 -12.79 -10.77
C LYS A 51 -3.40 -12.43 -10.17
N PHE A 52 -3.02 -11.15 -10.23
CA PHE A 52 -1.76 -10.62 -9.73
C PHE A 52 -2.01 -9.48 -8.72
N TYR A 53 -1.39 -8.32 -8.92
CA TYR A 53 -1.56 -7.15 -8.09
C TYR A 53 -2.55 -6.17 -8.72
N CYS A 54 -3.29 -5.48 -7.87
CA CYS A 54 -4.08 -4.31 -8.21
C CYS A 54 -3.21 -3.06 -7.97
N CYS A 55 -2.86 -2.35 -9.05
CA CYS A 55 -2.11 -1.12 -9.01
C CYS A 55 -3.07 0.06 -8.95
N ILE A 56 -2.93 0.89 -7.93
CA ILE A 56 -3.81 2.01 -7.62
C ILE A 56 -2.93 3.27 -7.63
N PRO A 57 -3.26 4.29 -8.43
CA PRO A 57 -2.51 5.55 -8.39
C PRO A 57 -2.56 6.15 -6.98
N SER A 58 -1.42 6.58 -6.44
CA SER A 58 -1.32 7.10 -5.06
C SER A 58 -2.14 8.37 -4.83
N ASP A 59 -2.43 9.13 -5.89
CA ASP A 59 -3.39 10.24 -5.88
C ASP A 59 -4.85 9.79 -5.61
N TRP A 60 -5.12 8.49 -5.63
CA TRP A 60 -6.43 7.98 -5.29
C TRP A 60 -6.66 7.96 -3.78
N LYS A 61 -7.01 9.13 -3.25
CA LYS A 61 -7.70 9.26 -1.99
C LYS A 61 -9.13 8.74 -2.17
N GLY A 62 -9.33 7.45 -1.90
CA GLY A 62 -10.64 6.80 -1.93
C GLY A 62 -11.68 7.67 -1.25
N LYS A 63 -12.75 7.99 -2.00
CA LYS A 63 -13.92 8.71 -1.50
C LYS A 63 -14.66 7.83 -0.50
#